data_AF-A0A146G967-F1
#
_entry.id   AF-A0A146G967-F1
#
_cell.length_a   1.000
_cell.length_b   1.000
_cell.length_c   1.000
_cell.angle_alpha   90.00
_cell.angle_beta   90.00
_cell.angle_gamma   90.00
#
_symmetry.space_group_name_H-M   'P 1'
#
loop_
_entity.id
_entity.type
_entity.pdbx_description
1 polymer ?
#
loop_
_entity_poly.entity_id
_entity_poly.type
_entity_poly.pdbx_seq_one_letter_code
_entity_poly.pdbx_strand_id
1 'polypeptide(L)'
;MTLLRTSNRRQFATRGDKRRAIRGFSFSELLMAAAIAVCVLTVAVIAFRAVSQNANRYGQYTKIQLPSGALFALYGLSGTDLQTWVAPNYGRVAQAELLRETFYQDISHATAVYCLARTGRDSIVRPTSINIDQTIYPNLDARTLGTPEDFRVFLERNGVADAGFFFGYRGAAGRTNLSIFILQPSTSETTLSVRAVYELDMIATVGTPGGTYVSVRRYDNYSNQNRAPTDYYDIFYPESDPADFPVTAVHFELSRRLAPSDTAYDLFKVAPEKPFYFLWWPDPATPVLANDSNPSYGSGDPRSAYGQMGSRTSLFMVVPMFPAL
;
A
#
# COMPACT_ATOMS: atom_id res chain seq x y z
N MET A 1 -120.73 2.20 -45.60
CA MET A 1 -121.07 2.41 -44.17
C MET A 1 -119.76 2.74 -43.45
N THR A 2 -119.68 3.95 -42.88
CA THR A 2 -118.77 4.36 -41.79
C THR A 2 -117.25 4.61 -42.06
N LEU A 3 -116.96 5.90 -42.29
CA LEU A 3 -115.89 6.79 -41.76
C LEU A 3 -114.74 6.30 -40.85
N LEU A 4 -113.60 7.04 -40.98
CA LEU A 4 -112.54 7.48 -40.02
C LEU A 4 -111.12 6.98 -40.35
N ARG A 5 -110.14 7.78 -40.84
CA ARG A 5 -109.45 9.03 -40.41
C ARG A 5 -108.17 8.77 -39.56
N THR A 6 -107.02 9.23 -40.10
CA THR A 6 -105.73 9.66 -39.46
C THR A 6 -104.85 8.57 -38.77
N SER A 7 -103.52 8.61 -38.69
CA SER A 7 -102.50 9.69 -38.75
C SER A 7 -101.08 9.17 -39.05
N ASN A 8 -100.20 10.10 -39.43
CA ASN A 8 -98.74 10.04 -39.63
C ASN A 8 -97.91 9.36 -38.52
N ARG A 9 -96.78 8.71 -38.90
CA ARG A 9 -95.41 9.20 -38.61
C ARG A 9 -94.31 8.28 -39.17
N ARG A 10 -93.47 8.84 -40.04
CA ARG A 10 -92.15 8.31 -40.42
C ARG A 10 -91.21 8.37 -39.21
N GLN A 11 -90.55 7.25 -38.87
CA GLN A 11 -89.34 7.26 -38.03
C GLN A 11 -88.11 7.08 -38.91
N PHE A 12 -87.33 8.14 -39.04
CA PHE A 12 -85.97 8.10 -39.57
C PHE A 12 -85.05 7.50 -38.50
N ALA A 13 -84.46 6.34 -38.79
CA ALA A 13 -83.35 5.80 -38.03
C ALA A 13 -82.06 6.52 -38.45
N THR A 14 -81.56 7.42 -37.61
CA THR A 14 -80.24 8.04 -37.80
C THR A 14 -79.14 7.10 -37.31
N ARG A 15 -78.28 6.74 -38.26
CA ARG A 15 -77.04 5.98 -38.13
C ARG A 15 -76.12 6.68 -37.12
N GLY A 16 -75.87 6.04 -35.98
CA GLY A 16 -74.96 6.53 -34.94
C GLY A 16 -73.50 6.52 -35.43
N ASP A 17 -73.01 7.71 -35.79
CA ASP A 17 -71.63 7.98 -36.18
C ASP A 17 -70.73 7.90 -34.91
N LYS A 18 -70.11 6.74 -34.65
CA LYS A 18 -69.07 6.61 -33.61
C LYS A 18 -67.78 7.27 -34.09
N ARG A 19 -67.74 8.60 -34.10
CA ARG A 19 -66.48 9.34 -34.18
C ARG A 19 -65.70 9.14 -32.88
N ARG A 20 -64.58 8.41 -32.94
CA ARG A 20 -63.58 8.43 -31.86
C ARG A 20 -63.12 9.89 -31.71
N ALA A 21 -63.53 10.54 -30.63
CA ALA A 21 -62.99 11.84 -30.28
C ALA A 21 -61.48 11.67 -30.07
N ILE A 22 -60.68 12.28 -30.94
CA ILE A 22 -59.26 12.50 -30.69
C ILE A 22 -59.21 13.47 -29.52
N ARG A 23 -59.08 12.94 -28.30
CA ARG A 23 -58.88 13.75 -27.10
C ARG A 23 -57.43 14.23 -27.11
N GLY A 24 -57.23 15.53 -27.33
CA GLY A 24 -55.93 16.16 -27.11
C GLY A 24 -55.58 16.15 -25.63
N PHE A 25 -54.29 16.09 -25.31
CA PHE A 25 -53.81 16.19 -23.93
C PHE A 25 -54.11 17.57 -23.38
N SER A 26 -54.58 17.63 -22.14
CA SER A 26 -54.70 18.87 -21.39
C SER A 26 -53.31 19.39 -21.03
N PHE A 27 -53.20 20.71 -20.85
CA PHE A 27 -51.95 21.35 -20.46
C PHE A 27 -51.37 20.77 -19.15
N SER A 28 -52.22 20.42 -18.19
CA SER A 28 -51.81 19.78 -16.93
C SER A 28 -51.26 18.37 -17.12
N GLU A 29 -51.83 17.57 -18.02
CA GLU A 29 -51.30 16.23 -18.35
C GLU A 29 -49.92 16.32 -19.01
N LEU A 30 -49.73 17.28 -19.91
CA LEU A 30 -48.45 17.52 -20.58
C LEU A 30 -47.37 17.99 -19.59
N LEU A 31 -47.74 18.88 -18.66
CA LEU A 31 -46.84 19.39 -17.62
C LEU A 31 -46.45 18.30 -16.62
N MET A 32 -47.39 17.43 -16.24
CA MET A 32 -47.14 16.30 -15.36
C MET A 32 -46.27 15.23 -16.04
N ALA A 33 -46.51 14.95 -17.32
CA ALA A 33 -45.67 14.04 -18.11
C ALA A 33 -44.23 14.57 -18.25
N ALA A 34 -44.07 15.87 -18.50
CA ALA A 34 -42.75 16.51 -18.56
C ALA A 34 -42.02 16.45 -17.21
N ALA A 35 -42.71 16.72 -16.10
CA ALA A 35 -42.14 16.66 -14.77
C ALA A 35 -41.65 15.23 -14.41
N ILE A 36 -42.46 14.22 -14.70
CA ILE A 36 -42.08 12.81 -14.47
C ILE A 36 -40.88 12.42 -15.35
N ALA A 37 -40.88 12.83 -16.63
CA ALA A 37 -39.77 12.55 -17.54
C ALA A 37 -38.45 13.16 -17.05
N VAL A 38 -38.48 14.40 -16.56
CA VAL A 38 -37.30 15.07 -15.98
C VAL A 38 -36.80 14.34 -14.74
N CYS A 39 -37.69 13.95 -13.81
CA CYS A 39 -37.29 13.20 -12.63
C CYS A 39 -36.63 11.85 -12.99
N VAL A 40 -37.20 11.10 -13.92
CA VAL A 40 -36.66 9.80 -14.36
C VAL A 40 -35.30 9.97 -15.03
N LEU A 41 -35.14 10.94 -15.93
CA LEU A 41 -33.86 11.23 -16.58
C LEU A 41 -32.80 11.65 -15.56
N THR A 42 -33.16 12.48 -14.58
CA THR A 42 -32.22 12.95 -13.55
C THR A 42 -31.71 11.80 -12.70
N VAL A 43 -32.59 10.89 -12.26
CA VAL A 43 -32.21 9.68 -11.51
C VAL A 43 -31.31 8.77 -12.35
N ALA A 44 -31.66 8.57 -13.64
CA ALA A 44 -30.85 7.75 -14.54
C ALA A 44 -29.44 8.31 -14.75
N VAL A 45 -29.29 9.64 -14.90
CA VAL A 45 -27.98 10.29 -15.05
C VAL A 45 -27.16 10.19 -13.76
N ILE A 46 -27.77 10.38 -12.59
CA ILE A 46 -27.09 10.23 -11.29
C ILE A 46 -26.64 8.77 -11.10
N ALA A 47 -27.52 7.81 -11.40
CA ALA A 47 -27.21 6.39 -11.30
C ALA A 47 -26.11 5.97 -12.29
N PHE A 48 -26.19 6.42 -13.54
CA PHE A 48 -25.15 6.15 -14.54
C PHE A 48 -23.81 6.74 -14.13
N ARG A 49 -23.78 7.97 -13.60
CA ARG A 49 -22.57 8.59 -13.08
C ARG A 49 -22.01 7.82 -11.89
N ALA A 50 -22.86 7.40 -10.94
CA ALA A 50 -22.45 6.59 -9.81
C ALA A 50 -21.87 5.24 -10.26
N VAL A 51 -22.51 4.58 -11.24
CA VAL A 51 -22.04 3.31 -11.80
C VAL A 51 -20.74 3.51 -12.59
N SER A 52 -20.63 4.53 -13.44
CA SER A 52 -19.42 4.75 -14.25
C SER A 52 -18.22 5.16 -13.40
N GLN A 53 -18.45 5.94 -12.33
CA GLN A 53 -17.40 6.35 -11.40
C GLN A 53 -16.95 5.20 -10.49
N ASN A 54 -17.87 4.29 -10.12
CA ASN A 54 -17.53 3.13 -9.29
C ASN A 54 -17.01 1.94 -10.09
N ALA A 55 -17.47 1.73 -11.32
CA ALA A 55 -17.00 0.64 -12.19
C ALA A 55 -15.51 0.78 -12.54
N ASN A 56 -15.00 2.01 -12.69
CA ASN A 56 -13.57 2.26 -12.90
C ASN A 56 -12.69 1.98 -11.66
N ARG A 57 -13.25 1.72 -10.48
CA ARG A 57 -12.49 1.47 -9.24
C ARG A 57 -12.30 -0.01 -8.94
N TYR A 58 -13.05 -0.90 -9.60
CA TYR A 58 -12.92 -2.34 -9.43
C TYR A 58 -11.97 -2.89 -10.49
N GLY A 59 -10.67 -2.85 -10.18
CA GLY A 59 -9.70 -3.73 -10.82
C GLY A 59 -9.05 -3.23 -12.11
N GLN A 60 -8.61 -1.97 -12.14
CA GLN A 60 -7.77 -1.51 -13.24
C GLN A 60 -6.39 -2.16 -13.15
N TYR A 61 -6.10 -3.02 -14.13
CA TYR A 61 -4.73 -3.42 -14.43
C TYR A 61 -4.14 -2.47 -15.45
N THR A 62 -2.86 -2.19 -15.32
CA THR A 62 -2.09 -1.52 -16.36
C THR A 62 -0.81 -2.29 -16.61
N LYS A 63 -0.33 -2.22 -17.85
CA LYS A 63 0.98 -2.73 -18.21
C LYS A 63 1.98 -1.61 -17.96
N ILE A 64 2.92 -1.86 -17.06
CA ILE A 64 4.05 -0.97 -16.81
C ILE A 64 5.33 -1.63 -17.29
N GLN A 65 6.34 -0.80 -17.52
CA GLN A 65 7.69 -1.27 -17.75
C GLN A 65 8.55 -0.86 -16.56
N LEU A 66 9.24 -1.82 -15.98
CA LEU A 66 10.24 -1.61 -14.94
C LEU A 66 11.63 -1.53 -15.58
N PRO A 67 12.63 -0.93 -14.90
CA PRO A 67 14.03 -0.96 -15.32
C PRO A 67 14.56 -2.36 -15.72
N SER A 68 15.76 -2.48 -16.29
CA SER A 68 16.34 -3.82 -16.51
C SER A 68 16.78 -4.49 -15.19
N GLY A 69 16.87 -5.83 -15.14
CA GLY A 69 17.23 -6.61 -13.93
C GLY A 69 16.13 -6.63 -12.85
N ALA A 70 15.09 -5.89 -13.13
CA ALA A 70 14.09 -5.45 -12.22
C ALA A 70 13.26 -6.55 -11.59
N LEU A 71 12.49 -7.17 -12.46
CA LEU A 71 11.52 -8.20 -12.15
C LEU A 71 12.24 -9.44 -11.63
N PHE A 72 13.49 -9.63 -12.07
CA PHE A 72 14.34 -10.70 -11.61
C PHE A 72 14.73 -10.52 -10.14
N ALA A 73 15.11 -9.31 -9.73
CA ALA A 73 15.40 -9.03 -8.32
C ALA A 73 14.16 -9.22 -7.43
N LEU A 74 12.98 -8.74 -7.85
CA LEU A 74 11.76 -8.80 -7.03
C LEU A 74 11.11 -10.18 -6.99
N TYR A 75 11.06 -10.89 -8.11
CA TYR A 75 10.25 -12.11 -8.26
C TYR A 75 11.02 -13.29 -8.87
N GLY A 76 12.29 -13.12 -9.23
CA GLY A 76 13.05 -14.14 -9.97
C GLY A 76 12.60 -14.31 -11.43
N LEU A 77 11.80 -13.39 -11.96
CA LEU A 77 11.25 -13.46 -13.31
C LEU A 77 12.08 -12.65 -14.32
N SER A 78 12.27 -13.19 -15.52
CA SER A 78 12.93 -12.47 -16.61
C SER A 78 11.96 -11.50 -17.30
N GLY A 79 12.47 -10.33 -17.69
CA GLY A 79 11.71 -9.32 -18.43
C GLY A 79 11.64 -7.98 -17.72
N THR A 80 11.05 -7.00 -18.42
CA THR A 80 10.83 -5.63 -17.93
C THR A 80 9.35 -5.28 -17.80
N ASP A 81 8.50 -5.99 -18.53
CA ASP A 81 7.07 -5.70 -18.60
C ASP A 81 6.34 -6.42 -17.47
N LEU A 82 5.47 -5.68 -16.77
CA LEU A 82 4.65 -6.22 -15.69
C LEU A 82 3.23 -5.70 -15.84
N GLN A 83 2.25 -6.61 -15.77
CA GLN A 83 0.86 -6.24 -15.58
C GLN A 83 0.58 -6.16 -14.07
N THR A 84 0.22 -4.97 -13.60
CA THR A 84 -0.04 -4.70 -12.17
C THR A 84 -1.31 -3.90 -11.99
N TRP A 85 -1.79 -3.84 -10.75
CA TRP A 85 -2.95 -3.06 -10.37
C TRP A 85 -2.59 -1.59 -10.17
N VAL A 86 -3.53 -0.72 -10.50
CA VAL A 86 -3.40 0.73 -10.31
C VAL A 86 -4.06 1.14 -9.00
N ALA A 87 -3.40 2.00 -8.23
CA ALA A 87 -3.98 2.61 -7.04
C ALA A 87 -5.08 3.63 -7.43
N PRO A 88 -6.18 3.75 -6.68
CA PRO A 88 -6.52 2.99 -5.48
C PRO A 88 -7.14 1.62 -5.81
N ASN A 89 -6.82 0.59 -5.02
CA ASN A 89 -7.30 -0.78 -5.22
C ASN A 89 -7.57 -1.53 -3.90
N TYR A 90 -8.85 -1.70 -3.55
CA TYR A 90 -9.27 -2.37 -2.31
C TYR A 90 -8.96 -3.88 -2.27
N GLY A 91 -8.84 -4.54 -3.42
CA GLY A 91 -8.40 -5.93 -3.48
C GLY A 91 -6.94 -6.07 -3.03
N ARG A 92 -6.08 -5.13 -3.43
CA ARG A 92 -4.70 -5.05 -2.95
C ARG A 92 -4.60 -4.58 -1.50
N VAL A 93 -5.54 -3.77 -1.01
CA VAL A 93 -5.63 -3.45 0.43
C VAL A 93 -5.82 -4.72 1.25
N ALA A 94 -6.75 -5.61 0.86
CA ALA A 94 -6.97 -6.86 1.59
C ALA A 94 -5.70 -7.74 1.64
N GLN A 95 -4.91 -7.75 0.57
CA GLN A 95 -3.62 -8.46 0.57
C GLN A 95 -2.55 -7.76 1.41
N ALA A 96 -2.51 -6.43 1.41
CA ALA A 96 -1.61 -5.68 2.27
C ALA A 96 -1.93 -5.92 3.76
N GLU A 97 -3.21 -6.01 4.10
CA GLU A 97 -3.68 -6.37 5.45
C GLU A 97 -3.29 -7.80 5.83
N LEU A 98 -3.48 -8.77 4.92
CA LEU A 98 -3.03 -10.15 5.16
C LEU A 98 -1.51 -10.22 5.39
N LEU A 99 -0.73 -9.51 4.58
CA LEU A 99 0.72 -9.47 4.74
C LEU A 99 1.12 -8.80 6.06
N ARG A 100 0.38 -7.76 6.48
CA ARG A 100 0.55 -7.09 7.78
C ARG A 100 0.25 -8.03 8.95
N GLU A 101 -0.81 -8.83 8.86
CA GLU A 101 -1.11 -9.86 9.85
C GLU A 101 0.00 -10.92 9.94
N THR A 102 0.46 -11.43 8.79
CA THR A 102 1.61 -12.35 8.72
C THR A 102 2.87 -11.73 9.33
N PHE A 103 3.11 -10.44 9.09
CA PHE A 103 4.23 -9.71 9.69
C PHE A 103 4.14 -9.62 11.20
N TYR A 104 2.97 -9.33 11.77
CA TYR A 104 2.79 -9.36 13.23
C TYR A 104 2.95 -10.77 13.81
N GLN A 105 2.50 -11.80 13.10
CA GLN A 105 2.75 -13.19 13.51
C GLN A 105 4.25 -13.49 13.53
N ASP A 106 5.00 -13.10 12.50
CA ASP A 106 6.45 -13.31 12.46
C ASP A 106 7.18 -12.54 13.56
N ILE A 107 6.78 -11.29 13.84
CA ILE A 107 7.31 -10.49 14.95
C ILE A 107 7.04 -11.16 16.30
N SER A 108 5.85 -11.75 16.50
CA SER A 108 5.49 -12.38 17.77
C SER A 108 6.38 -13.58 18.13
N HIS A 109 7.01 -14.18 17.13
CA HIS A 109 7.97 -15.28 17.28
C HIS A 109 9.42 -14.84 17.12
N ALA A 110 9.68 -13.54 16.96
CA ALA A 110 11.00 -13.01 16.70
C ALA A 110 11.77 -12.71 17.98
N THR A 111 13.08 -12.95 17.96
CA THR A 111 14.00 -12.51 19.00
C THR A 111 14.41 -11.06 18.80
N ALA A 112 14.65 -10.67 17.55
CA ALA A 112 15.03 -9.32 17.18
C ALA A 112 14.53 -8.95 15.77
N VAL A 113 14.29 -7.66 15.57
CA VAL A 113 13.87 -7.09 14.28
C VAL A 113 14.79 -5.93 13.93
N TYR A 114 15.33 -5.95 12.71
CA TYR A 114 16.22 -4.91 12.21
C TYR A 114 15.72 -4.36 10.88
N CYS A 115 15.62 -3.04 10.81
CA CYS A 115 15.20 -2.34 9.60
C CYS A 115 16.43 -1.63 9.01
N LEU A 116 16.80 -1.99 7.78
CA LEU A 116 17.94 -1.41 7.07
C LEU A 116 17.48 -0.75 5.78
N ALA A 117 17.92 0.49 5.57
CA ALA A 117 17.68 1.21 4.33
C ALA A 117 18.57 0.66 3.21
N ARG A 118 18.08 0.68 1.96
CA ARG A 118 18.83 0.24 0.77
C ARG A 118 18.89 1.32 -0.30
N THR A 119 19.96 1.31 -1.09
CA THR A 119 20.15 2.25 -2.22
C THR A 119 20.16 1.54 -3.58
N GLY A 120 19.82 0.25 -3.64
CA GLY A 120 19.87 -0.51 -4.89
C GLY A 120 18.87 -1.66 -4.97
N ARG A 121 18.58 -2.04 -6.21
CA ARG A 121 17.69 -3.13 -6.60
C ARG A 121 18.44 -4.41 -6.96
N ASP A 122 19.72 -4.28 -7.34
CA ASP A 122 20.38 -5.29 -8.17
C ASP A 122 21.03 -6.43 -7.37
N SER A 123 21.24 -6.24 -6.06
CA SER A 123 21.78 -7.28 -5.19
C SER A 123 20.71 -7.83 -4.24
N ILE A 124 20.69 -9.15 -4.08
CA ILE A 124 19.69 -9.90 -3.32
C ILE A 124 20.32 -10.35 -2.01
N VAL A 125 19.91 -9.76 -0.89
CA VAL A 125 20.38 -10.13 0.45
C VAL A 125 19.20 -10.64 1.27
N ARG A 126 18.96 -11.94 1.17
CA ARG A 126 17.84 -12.65 1.81
C ARG A 126 18.32 -13.92 2.52
N PRO A 127 19.24 -13.82 3.49
CA PRO A 127 19.77 -14.98 4.18
C PRO A 127 18.69 -15.70 4.99
N THR A 128 18.76 -17.02 5.07
CA THR A 128 17.99 -17.86 6.02
C THR A 128 18.77 -18.12 7.31
N SER A 129 20.09 -18.00 7.24
CA SER A 129 21.00 -18.06 8.38
C SER A 129 22.18 -17.11 8.16
N ILE A 130 22.67 -16.51 9.22
CA ILE A 130 23.86 -15.66 9.20
C ILE A 130 24.91 -16.33 10.08
N ASN A 131 26.05 -16.66 9.49
CA ASN A 131 27.19 -17.16 10.26
C ASN A 131 27.76 -16.03 11.11
N ILE A 132 28.13 -16.35 12.34
CA ILE A 132 28.77 -15.42 13.28
C ILE A 132 30.27 -15.72 13.25
N ASP A 133 31.05 -14.74 12.83
CA ASP A 133 32.50 -14.76 12.95
C ASP A 133 32.88 -14.66 14.44
N GLN A 134 33.16 -15.82 15.04
CA GLN A 134 33.55 -15.95 16.44
C GLN A 134 34.89 -15.29 16.76
N THR A 135 35.71 -14.94 15.76
CA THR A 135 36.95 -14.20 15.99
C THR A 135 36.69 -12.72 16.27
N ILE A 136 35.60 -12.18 15.72
CA ILE A 136 35.19 -10.78 15.87
C ILE A 136 34.14 -10.64 16.97
N TYR A 137 33.19 -11.58 17.05
CA TYR A 137 32.05 -11.55 17.96
C TYR A 137 31.99 -12.81 18.83
N PRO A 138 32.96 -13.03 19.74
CA PRO A 138 32.91 -14.16 20.66
C PRO A 138 31.68 -14.01 21.58
N ASN A 139 30.85 -15.06 21.67
CA ASN A 139 29.64 -15.09 22.50
C ASN A 139 28.69 -13.91 22.23
N LEU A 140 28.40 -13.63 20.95
CA LEU A 140 27.53 -12.55 20.53
C LEU A 140 26.20 -12.53 21.32
N ASP A 141 25.98 -11.44 22.04
CA ASP A 141 24.68 -11.10 22.61
C ASP A 141 23.94 -10.18 21.62
N ALA A 142 22.81 -10.63 21.08
CA ALA A 142 22.01 -9.88 20.12
C ALA A 142 21.60 -8.48 20.63
N ARG A 143 21.54 -8.27 21.96
CA ARG A 143 21.25 -6.95 22.56
C ARG A 143 22.35 -5.92 22.31
N THR A 144 23.56 -6.37 21.97
CA THR A 144 24.68 -5.48 21.62
C THR A 144 24.52 -4.89 20.23
N LEU A 145 23.74 -5.54 19.36
CA LEU A 145 23.29 -5.00 18.08
C LEU A 145 22.06 -4.13 18.35
N GLY A 146 22.27 -2.99 19.01
CA GLY A 146 21.23 -2.12 19.55
C GLY A 146 20.72 -1.05 18.59
N THR A 147 21.25 -1.00 17.36
CA THR A 147 20.80 -0.10 16.30
C THR A 147 20.81 -0.75 14.92
N PRO A 148 20.11 -0.14 13.94
CA PRO A 148 20.29 -0.45 12.52
C PRO A 148 21.75 -0.39 12.06
N GLU A 149 22.53 0.59 12.55
CA GLU A 149 23.92 0.75 12.15
C GLU A 149 24.80 -0.39 12.69
N ASP A 150 24.60 -0.81 13.94
CA ASP A 150 25.34 -1.93 14.52
C ASP A 150 25.04 -3.23 13.75
N PHE A 151 23.77 -3.45 13.39
CA PHE A 151 23.36 -4.61 12.61
C PHE A 151 23.89 -4.57 11.17
N ARG A 152 23.91 -3.39 10.54
CA ARG A 152 24.55 -3.22 9.21
C ARG A 152 26.01 -3.63 9.24
N VAL A 153 26.79 -3.09 10.19
CA VAL A 153 28.21 -3.41 10.34
C VAL A 153 28.40 -4.90 10.61
N PHE A 154 27.50 -5.50 11.41
CA PHE A 154 27.49 -6.94 11.63
C PHE A 154 27.28 -7.73 10.33
N LEU A 155 26.31 -7.38 9.47
CA LEU A 155 26.10 -8.06 8.20
C LEU A 155 27.30 -7.96 7.26
N GLU A 156 27.93 -6.78 7.17
CA GLU A 156 29.10 -6.56 6.32
C GLU A 156 30.31 -7.38 6.80
N ARG A 157 30.58 -7.37 8.12
CA ARG A 157 31.71 -8.12 8.69
C ARG A 157 31.56 -9.63 8.56
N ASN A 158 30.32 -10.13 8.56
CA ASN A 158 30.03 -11.55 8.36
C ASN A 158 29.88 -11.93 6.87
N GLY A 159 30.18 -11.02 5.93
CA GLY A 159 30.14 -11.28 4.49
C GLY A 159 28.74 -11.56 3.95
N VAL A 160 27.69 -11.11 4.65
CA VAL A 160 26.28 -11.30 4.22
C VAL A 160 25.88 -10.28 3.17
N ALA A 161 26.40 -9.06 3.29
CA ALA A 161 26.16 -7.97 2.37
C ALA A 161 27.48 -7.25 2.05
N ASP A 162 27.62 -6.78 0.83
CA ASP A 162 28.75 -5.93 0.45
C ASP A 162 28.67 -4.57 1.14
N ALA A 163 29.84 -3.96 1.37
CA ALA A 163 29.94 -2.64 1.96
C ALA A 163 29.12 -1.61 1.16
N GLY A 164 28.24 -0.88 1.85
CA GLY A 164 27.41 0.15 1.23
C GLY A 164 26.18 -0.36 0.48
N PHE A 165 25.87 -1.67 0.55
CA PHE A 165 24.57 -2.18 0.09
C PHE A 165 23.42 -1.67 0.98
N PHE A 166 23.60 -1.85 2.29
CA PHE A 166 22.72 -1.32 3.31
C PHE A 166 23.24 0.02 3.84
N PHE A 167 22.31 0.83 4.34
CA PHE A 167 22.58 2.11 4.96
C PHE A 167 21.99 2.08 6.36
N GLY A 168 22.86 2.26 7.35
CA GLY A 168 22.42 2.51 8.70
C GLY A 168 21.96 3.94 8.78
N TYR A 169 21.07 4.17 9.73
CA TYR A 169 20.48 5.47 9.94
C TYR A 169 20.20 5.63 11.42
N ARG A 170 20.11 6.89 11.84
CA ARG A 170 19.70 7.28 13.17
C ARG A 170 18.46 8.15 13.06
N GLY A 171 17.36 7.77 13.70
CA GLY A 171 16.06 8.39 13.47
C GLY A 171 15.43 7.89 12.18
N ALA A 172 15.11 8.77 11.23
CA ALA A 172 14.42 8.40 9.99
C ALA A 172 15.35 7.75 8.95
N ALA A 173 14.88 6.66 8.33
CA ALA A 173 15.48 6.07 7.15
C ALA A 173 15.34 7.05 5.99
N GLY A 174 16.41 7.77 5.65
CA GLY A 174 16.45 8.75 4.55
C GLY A 174 16.46 8.13 3.15
N ARG A 175 15.80 6.98 2.97
CA ARG A 175 15.73 6.18 1.74
C ARG A 175 14.36 5.54 1.61
N THR A 176 13.94 5.34 0.36
CA THR A 176 12.62 4.82 -0.02
C THR A 176 12.55 3.29 0.03
N ASN A 177 13.67 2.59 -0.13
CA ASN A 177 13.72 1.13 -0.10
C ASN A 177 14.20 0.62 1.26
N LEU A 178 13.58 -0.46 1.73
CA LEU A 178 13.80 -1.02 3.05
C LEU A 178 13.95 -2.54 2.98
N SER A 179 14.81 -3.09 3.82
CA SER A 179 14.80 -4.51 4.20
C SER A 179 14.58 -4.63 5.70
N ILE A 180 13.67 -5.52 6.08
CA ILE A 180 13.35 -5.82 7.47
C ILE A 180 13.74 -7.26 7.73
N PHE A 181 14.71 -7.45 8.62
CA PHE A 181 15.18 -8.76 9.03
C PHE A 181 14.46 -9.17 10.31
N ILE A 182 13.82 -10.33 10.26
CA ILE A 182 13.17 -10.95 11.42
C ILE A 182 14.04 -12.12 11.86
N LEU A 183 14.71 -11.97 13.00
CA LEU A 183 15.53 -13.01 13.59
C LEU A 183 14.69 -13.88 14.52
N GLN A 184 15.02 -15.17 14.59
CA GLN A 184 14.40 -16.12 15.49
C GLN A 184 15.45 -16.76 16.40
N PRO A 185 15.03 -17.45 17.49
CA PRO A 185 15.96 -18.19 18.32
C PRO A 185 16.76 -19.19 17.48
N SER A 186 18.06 -19.23 17.71
CA SER A 186 18.95 -20.21 17.11
C SER A 186 19.39 -21.22 18.16
N THR A 187 19.49 -22.49 17.78
CA THR A 187 20.06 -23.54 18.63
C THR A 187 21.59 -23.64 18.51
N SER A 188 22.19 -22.81 17.67
CA SER A 188 23.63 -22.78 17.40
C SER A 188 24.22 -21.45 17.86
N GLU A 189 25.34 -21.52 18.59
CA GLU A 189 26.08 -20.35 19.08
C GLU A 189 26.89 -19.66 17.96
N THR A 190 27.06 -20.32 16.81
CA THR A 190 27.85 -19.81 15.67
C THR A 190 27.01 -19.28 14.53
N THR A 191 25.68 -19.35 14.63
CA THR A 191 24.78 -18.91 13.55
C THR A 191 23.54 -18.23 14.12
N LEU A 192 23.15 -17.10 13.54
CA LEU A 192 21.83 -16.51 13.75
C LEU A 192 20.85 -17.10 12.73
N SER A 193 19.66 -17.47 13.19
CA SER A 193 18.59 -17.93 12.30
C SER A 193 17.70 -16.75 11.91
N VAL A 194 17.47 -16.61 10.60
CA VAL A 194 16.58 -15.59 10.04
C VAL A 194 15.27 -16.28 9.68
N ARG A 195 14.19 -15.85 10.32
CA ARG A 195 12.85 -16.39 10.06
C ARG A 195 12.32 -15.91 8.72
N ALA A 196 12.37 -14.60 8.52
CA ALA A 196 11.90 -13.97 7.30
C ALA A 196 12.65 -12.67 7.04
N VAL A 197 12.76 -12.33 5.75
CA VAL A 197 13.19 -11.02 5.29
C VAL A 197 12.03 -10.38 4.55
N TYR A 198 11.62 -9.20 4.99
CA TYR A 198 10.65 -8.39 4.26
C TYR A 198 11.40 -7.33 3.47
N GLU A 199 10.94 -7.05 2.26
CA GLU A 199 11.49 -6.00 1.42
C GLU A 199 10.36 -5.08 0.96
N LEU A 200 10.59 -3.78 1.07
CA LEU A 200 9.78 -2.74 0.45
C LEU A 200 10.65 -2.07 -0.60
N ASP A 201 10.19 -2.10 -1.85
CA ASP A 201 10.84 -1.39 -2.95
C ASP A 201 9.85 -0.47 -3.65
N MET A 202 10.31 0.76 -3.88
CA MET A 202 9.64 1.80 -4.65
C MET A 202 10.48 2.09 -5.88
N ILE A 203 9.86 1.90 -7.04
CA ILE A 203 10.58 1.80 -8.29
C ILE A 203 9.87 2.67 -9.30
N ALA A 204 10.55 3.72 -9.76
CA ALA A 204 10.07 4.50 -10.88
C ALA A 204 9.93 3.61 -12.12
N THR A 205 8.78 3.67 -12.80
CA THR A 205 8.58 3.00 -14.08
C THR A 205 9.41 3.67 -15.17
N VAL A 206 9.76 2.90 -16.19
CA VAL A 206 10.36 3.43 -17.41
C VAL A 206 9.29 3.53 -18.49
N GLY A 207 9.34 4.57 -19.31
CA GLY A 207 8.37 4.76 -20.39
C GLY A 207 6.97 5.20 -19.91
N THR A 208 5.93 4.75 -20.60
CA THR A 208 4.54 5.17 -20.39
C THR A 208 3.67 3.95 -20.06
N PRO A 209 2.84 3.98 -18.99
CA PRO A 209 2.60 5.12 -18.08
C PRO A 209 3.75 5.35 -17.09
N GLY A 210 4.06 6.62 -16.84
CA GLY A 210 5.02 7.04 -15.82
C GLY A 210 4.38 6.98 -14.42
N GLY A 211 5.17 6.61 -13.42
CA GLY A 211 4.76 6.58 -12.02
C GLY A 211 5.66 5.70 -11.16
N THR A 212 5.19 5.35 -9.97
CA THR A 212 5.93 4.52 -9.02
C THR A 212 5.26 3.16 -8.85
N TYR A 213 6.01 2.12 -9.14
CA TYR A 213 5.67 0.75 -8.77
C TYR A 213 6.17 0.47 -7.36
N VAL A 214 5.24 0.07 -6.48
CA VAL A 214 5.55 -0.33 -5.13
C VAL A 214 5.30 -1.82 -4.99
N SER A 215 6.21 -2.50 -4.29
CA SER A 215 5.99 -3.87 -3.86
C SER A 215 6.58 -4.11 -2.48
N VAL A 216 5.75 -4.67 -1.60
CA VAL A 216 6.14 -5.20 -0.28
C VAL A 216 6.08 -6.71 -0.36
N ARG A 217 7.17 -7.36 0.01
CA ARG A 217 7.36 -8.81 -0.16
C ARG A 217 7.90 -9.43 1.12
N ARG A 218 7.48 -10.65 1.40
CA ARG A 218 7.99 -11.52 2.45
C ARG A 218 8.74 -12.69 1.83
N TYR A 219 9.96 -12.92 2.29
CA TYR A 219 10.76 -14.08 1.95
C TYR A 219 11.01 -14.92 3.19
N ASP A 220 10.50 -16.13 3.16
CA ASP A 220 10.71 -17.17 4.16
C ASP A 220 11.25 -18.39 3.42
N ASN A 221 12.38 -18.92 3.88
CA ASN A 221 13.14 -19.97 3.18
C ASN A 221 13.60 -19.59 1.76
N TYR A 222 14.11 -18.36 1.58
CA TYR A 222 14.71 -17.95 0.31
C TYR A 222 15.90 -18.85 -0.06
N SER A 223 16.00 -19.18 -1.35
CA SER A 223 17.18 -19.83 -1.90
C SER A 223 17.43 -19.41 -3.35
N ASN A 224 18.63 -19.67 -3.87
CA ASN A 224 18.92 -19.40 -5.29
C ASN A 224 18.04 -20.20 -6.25
N GLN A 225 17.43 -21.30 -5.78
CA GLN A 225 16.48 -22.13 -6.51
C GLN A 225 15.02 -21.65 -6.32
N ASN A 226 14.70 -21.09 -5.15
CA ASN A 226 13.39 -20.52 -4.83
C ASN A 226 13.52 -19.02 -4.55
N ARG A 227 13.43 -18.22 -5.62
CA ARG A 227 13.62 -16.76 -5.58
C ARG A 227 12.31 -15.98 -5.40
N ALA A 228 11.17 -16.65 -5.53
CA ALA A 228 9.87 -16.01 -5.44
C ALA A 228 9.57 -15.61 -3.98
N PRO A 229 8.89 -14.47 -3.76
CA PRO A 229 8.38 -14.14 -2.44
C PRO A 229 7.30 -15.14 -2.02
N THR A 230 7.29 -15.46 -0.72
CA THR A 230 6.29 -16.34 -0.11
C THR A 230 4.93 -15.67 0.00
N ASP A 231 4.92 -14.37 0.28
CA ASP A 231 3.73 -13.54 0.33
C ASP A 231 4.11 -12.11 -0.10
N TYR A 232 3.21 -11.40 -0.76
CA TYR A 232 3.47 -10.05 -1.23
C TYR A 232 2.18 -9.33 -1.65
N TYR A 233 2.27 -8.00 -1.67
CA TYR A 233 1.37 -7.18 -2.44
C TYR A 233 2.16 -6.19 -3.29
N ASP A 234 1.55 -5.78 -4.39
CA ASP A 234 2.10 -4.77 -5.28
C ASP A 234 1.00 -3.88 -5.86
N ILE A 235 1.39 -2.65 -6.15
CA ILE A 235 0.49 -1.61 -6.62
C ILE A 235 1.29 -0.56 -7.41
N PHE A 236 0.67 -0.01 -8.45
CA PHE A 236 1.24 1.08 -9.23
C PHE A 236 0.50 2.39 -8.92
N TYR A 237 1.26 3.42 -8.57
CA TYR A 237 0.77 4.78 -8.38
C TYR A 237 1.11 5.61 -9.62
N PRO A 238 0.11 5.96 -10.45
CA PRO A 238 0.35 6.76 -11.65
C PRO A 238 0.86 8.15 -11.29
N GLU A 239 1.73 8.72 -12.13
CA GLU A 239 2.19 10.12 -12.01
C GLU A 239 2.85 10.47 -10.65
N SER A 240 3.41 9.48 -9.96
CA SER A 240 4.13 9.66 -8.68
C SER A 240 5.62 9.35 -8.81
N ASP A 241 6.43 10.01 -7.99
CA ASP A 241 7.86 9.75 -7.84
C ASP A 241 8.13 8.92 -6.57
N PRO A 242 9.12 8.00 -6.54
CA PRO A 242 9.47 7.31 -5.31
C PRO A 242 9.78 8.24 -4.13
N ALA A 243 10.34 9.43 -4.39
CA ALA A 243 10.61 10.45 -3.38
C ALA A 243 9.34 11.02 -2.71
N ASP A 244 8.17 10.83 -3.34
CA ASP A 244 6.90 11.19 -2.76
C ASP A 244 6.56 10.36 -1.53
N PHE A 245 7.22 9.21 -1.26
CA PHE A 245 7.07 8.47 0.00
C PHE A 245 8.41 8.43 0.76
N PRO A 246 8.77 9.54 1.42
CA PRO A 246 10.16 9.85 1.76
C PRO A 246 10.73 9.07 2.95
N VAL A 247 9.89 8.49 3.82
CA VAL A 247 10.33 7.79 5.03
C VAL A 247 9.54 6.50 5.20
N THR A 248 10.24 5.37 5.19
CA THR A 248 9.64 4.04 5.36
C THR A 248 9.82 3.48 6.76
N ALA A 249 10.86 3.92 7.45
CA ALA A 249 11.17 3.49 8.81
C ALA A 249 11.76 4.64 9.64
N VAL A 250 11.48 4.66 10.94
CA VAL A 250 12.16 5.51 11.93
C VAL A 250 12.55 4.65 13.11
N HIS A 251 13.80 4.74 13.54
CA HIS A 251 14.32 4.03 14.70
C HIS A 251 14.35 4.95 15.93
N PHE A 252 13.78 4.47 17.03
CA PHE A 252 13.85 5.09 18.35
C PHE A 252 14.77 4.30 19.26
N GLU A 253 15.81 4.96 19.73
CA GLU A 253 16.87 4.38 20.53
C GLU A 253 16.54 4.42 22.01
N LEU A 254 17.17 3.53 22.77
CA LEU A 254 17.17 3.57 24.22
C LEU A 254 17.70 4.90 24.76
N SER A 255 16.93 5.54 25.64
CA SER A 255 17.27 6.82 26.26
C SER A 255 18.62 6.79 26.99
N ARG A 256 18.94 5.66 27.61
CA ARG A 256 20.17 5.44 28.38
C ARG A 256 21.42 5.11 27.54
N ARG A 257 21.30 4.91 26.23
CA ARG A 257 22.48 4.59 25.40
C ARG A 257 23.36 5.83 25.30
N LEU A 258 24.66 5.66 25.52
CA LEU A 258 25.67 6.72 25.36
C LEU A 258 26.43 6.45 24.06
N ALA A 259 26.28 7.33 23.07
CA ALA A 259 27.11 7.34 21.86
C ALA A 259 28.11 8.50 21.96
N PRO A 260 29.38 8.31 21.52
CA PRO A 260 30.42 9.34 21.64
C PRO A 260 30.12 10.66 20.91
N SER A 261 29.18 10.65 19.96
CA SER A 261 28.79 11.79 19.12
C SER A 261 27.47 12.46 19.54
N ASP A 262 26.91 12.09 20.69
CA ASP A 262 25.65 12.68 21.15
C ASP A 262 25.82 14.15 21.55
N THR A 263 25.05 15.01 20.90
CA THR A 263 24.84 16.37 21.37
C THR A 263 23.80 16.39 22.49
N ALA A 264 23.64 17.51 23.20
CA ALA A 264 22.70 17.66 24.31
C ALA A 264 21.21 17.41 23.95
N TYR A 265 20.87 17.23 22.66
CA TYR A 265 19.52 16.99 22.15
C TYR A 265 19.52 15.85 21.14
N ASP A 266 19.53 14.61 21.60
CA ASP A 266 19.28 13.46 20.72
C ASP A 266 17.78 13.18 20.63
N LEU A 267 17.19 13.65 19.53
CA LEU A 267 15.73 13.65 19.32
C LEU A 267 15.11 12.25 19.31
N PHE A 268 15.89 11.22 18.99
CA PHE A 268 15.39 9.85 18.82
C PHE A 268 15.70 8.93 20.01
N LYS A 269 16.32 9.44 21.06
CA LYS A 269 16.56 8.74 22.33
C LYS A 269 15.42 8.86 23.32
N VAL A 270 14.24 8.53 22.86
CA VAL A 270 13.01 8.67 23.64
C VAL A 270 12.50 7.34 24.19
N ALA A 271 13.10 6.21 23.80
CA ALA A 271 12.60 4.91 24.23
C ALA A 271 13.08 4.59 25.67
N PRO A 272 12.18 4.55 26.67
CA PRO A 272 12.59 4.43 28.07
C PRO A 272 13.10 3.03 28.41
N GLU A 273 12.51 1.98 27.82
CA GLU A 273 12.78 0.59 28.18
C GLU A 273 13.37 -0.23 27.04
N LYS A 274 12.82 -0.10 25.82
CA LYS A 274 13.19 -0.92 24.66
C LYS A 274 13.18 -0.10 23.38
N PRO A 275 14.18 -0.26 22.49
CA PRO A 275 14.17 0.39 21.20
C PRO A 275 13.06 -0.17 20.31
N PHE A 276 12.53 0.66 19.43
CA PHE A 276 11.45 0.29 18.53
C PHE A 276 11.51 1.07 17.22
N TYR A 277 10.73 0.62 16.24
CA TYR A 277 10.60 1.25 14.95
C TYR A 277 9.17 1.76 14.75
N PHE A 278 9.06 2.90 14.10
CA PHE A 278 7.88 3.24 13.32
C PHE A 278 8.11 2.80 11.89
N LEU A 279 7.15 2.08 11.32
CA LEU A 279 7.19 1.59 9.94
C LEU A 279 5.94 2.05 9.19
N TRP A 280 6.14 2.44 7.94
CA TRP A 280 5.07 2.80 7.02
C TRP A 280 5.19 1.98 5.75
N TRP A 281 4.11 1.30 5.40
CA TRP A 281 3.99 0.67 4.09
C TRP A 281 3.02 1.48 3.21
N PRO A 282 3.25 1.54 1.88
CA PRO A 282 2.34 2.26 1.00
C PRO A 282 0.98 1.61 0.95
N ASP A 283 -0.06 2.43 1.15
CA ASP A 283 -1.46 2.01 1.22
C ASP A 283 -2.04 1.88 -0.19
N PRO A 284 -2.48 0.68 -0.62
CA PRO A 284 -3.13 0.53 -1.91
C PRO A 284 -4.46 1.28 -2.02
N ALA A 285 -5.07 1.74 -0.92
CA ALA A 285 -6.29 2.55 -0.93
C ALA A 285 -6.05 4.02 -1.30
N THR A 286 -4.81 4.51 -1.16
CA THR A 286 -4.48 5.91 -1.46
C THR A 286 -4.21 6.06 -2.96
N PRO A 287 -4.77 7.06 -3.65
CA PRO A 287 -4.57 7.20 -5.10
C PRO A 287 -3.17 7.67 -5.49
N VAL A 288 -2.46 8.37 -4.59
CA VAL A 288 -1.13 8.96 -4.83
C VAL A 288 -0.25 8.79 -3.60
N LEU A 289 1.07 8.76 -3.78
CA LEU A 289 2.03 8.72 -2.68
C LEU A 289 2.30 10.10 -2.07
N ALA A 290 2.17 11.15 -2.89
CA ALA A 290 2.44 12.53 -2.50
C ALA A 290 1.46 13.04 -1.43
N ASN A 291 1.92 13.98 -0.61
CA ASN A 291 1.09 14.72 0.32
C ASN A 291 1.29 16.21 0.07
N ASP A 292 0.19 16.92 -0.10
CA ASP A 292 0.17 18.36 -0.37
C ASP A 292 0.35 19.21 0.91
N SER A 293 0.37 18.59 2.09
CA SER A 293 0.45 19.27 3.38
C SER A 293 1.32 18.54 4.41
N ASN A 294 2.55 19.04 4.60
CA ASN A 294 3.41 18.58 5.69
C ASN A 294 3.13 19.41 6.96
N PRO A 295 2.87 18.76 8.11
CA PRO A 295 2.78 19.49 9.36
C PRO A 295 4.12 20.17 9.69
N SER A 296 4.06 21.43 10.09
CA SER A 296 5.24 22.17 10.55
C SER A 296 5.52 21.81 12.01
N TYR A 297 6.71 21.31 12.28
CA TYR A 297 7.19 21.01 13.63
C TYR A 297 8.34 21.95 14.00
N GLY A 298 8.49 22.25 15.29
CA GLY A 298 9.58 23.07 15.78
C GLY A 298 10.95 22.44 15.55
N SER A 299 11.98 23.29 15.46
CA SER A 299 13.38 22.83 15.45
C SER A 299 13.66 22.02 16.73
N GLY A 300 14.11 20.77 16.57
CA GLY A 300 14.34 19.86 17.69
C GLY A 300 13.16 18.96 18.07
N ASP A 301 12.08 18.92 17.29
CA ASP A 301 11.04 17.89 17.46
C ASP A 301 11.36 16.67 16.58
N PRO A 302 11.48 15.44 17.11
CA PRO A 302 11.73 14.24 16.29
C PRO A 302 10.66 14.01 15.23
N ARG A 303 9.43 14.48 15.46
CA ARG A 303 8.34 14.40 14.49
C ARG A 303 8.62 15.19 13.22
N SER A 304 9.52 16.18 13.24
CA SER A 304 9.93 16.87 12.01
C SER A 304 10.51 15.93 10.95
N ALA A 305 11.13 14.81 11.35
CA ALA A 305 11.76 13.88 10.42
C ALA A 305 10.77 12.94 9.73
N TYR A 306 9.60 12.68 10.33
CA TYR A 306 8.64 11.69 9.82
C TYR A 306 7.19 12.15 9.82
N GLY A 307 6.90 13.36 10.30
CA GLY A 307 5.54 13.88 10.44
C GLY A 307 4.85 14.09 9.10
N GLN A 308 5.62 14.20 8.01
CA GLN A 308 5.10 14.11 6.65
C GLN A 308 4.36 12.79 6.37
N MET A 309 4.69 11.70 7.05
CA MET A 309 4.00 10.41 6.94
C MET A 309 2.65 10.37 7.66
N GLY A 310 2.35 11.38 8.48
CA GLY A 310 1.05 11.52 9.13
C GLY A 310 -0.07 11.55 8.09
N SER A 311 -1.07 10.68 8.28
CA SER A 311 -2.25 10.56 7.42
C SER A 311 -2.01 10.11 5.96
N ARG A 312 -0.80 9.68 5.58
CA ARG A 312 -0.51 9.20 4.21
C ARG A 312 -0.94 7.75 3.96
N THR A 313 -0.89 6.93 4.98
CA THR A 313 -1.15 5.50 4.91
C THR A 313 -1.82 5.04 6.18
N SER A 314 -2.79 4.13 6.04
CA SER A 314 -3.34 3.38 7.17
C SER A 314 -2.43 2.24 7.64
N LEU A 315 -1.47 1.82 6.79
CA LEU A 315 -0.48 0.77 7.07
C LEU A 315 0.72 1.31 7.86
N PHE A 316 0.42 1.85 9.03
CA PHE A 316 1.40 2.26 10.03
C PHE A 316 1.56 1.16 11.09
N MET A 317 2.80 0.84 11.44
CA MET A 317 3.13 -0.18 12.43
C MET A 317 4.16 0.35 13.43
N VAL A 318 4.00 -0.07 14.68
CA VAL A 318 5.01 0.11 15.73
C VAL A 318 5.61 -1.24 16.03
N VAL A 319 6.92 -1.38 15.79
CA VAL A 319 7.60 -2.68 15.87
C VAL A 319 8.68 -2.64 16.94
N PRO A 320 8.57 -3.44 18.01
CA PRO A 320 9.64 -3.55 18.98
C PRO A 320 10.87 -4.18 18.32
N MET A 321 12.05 -3.62 18.57
CA MET A 321 13.30 -4.17 18.05
C MET A 321 13.64 -5.53 18.68
N PHE A 322 13.21 -5.75 19.93
CA PHE A 322 13.39 -7.02 20.64
C PHE A 322 12.04 -7.48 21.22
N PRO A 323 11.19 -8.15 20.42
CA PRO A 323 9.83 -8.51 20.83
C PRO A 323 9.78 -9.53 21.98
N ALA A 324 10.76 -10.44 22.04
CA ALA A 324 10.82 -11.52 23.02
C ALA A 324 11.42 -11.13 24.38
N LEU A 325 12.02 -9.95 24.49
CA LEU A 325 12.61 -9.42 25.73
C LEU A 325 11.61 -8.55 26.46
#